data_AF-A0A6C0EWQ5-F1
#
_entry.id   AF-A0A6C0EWQ5-F1
#
_cell.length_a   1.000
_cell.length_b   1.000
_cell.length_c   1.000
_cell.angle_alpha   90.00
_cell.angle_beta   90.00
_cell.angle_gamma   90.00
#
_symmetry.space_group_name_H-M   'P 1'
#
loop_
_entity.id
_entity.type
_entity.pdbx_description
1 polymer ?
#
loop_
_entity_poly.entity_id
_entity_poly.type
_entity_poly.pdbx_seq_one_letter_code
_entity_poly.pdbx_strand_id
1 'polypeptide(L)'
;METTINENENKTDSNIIVNNNESVNESVNESVNESVNENSKVSMENIDNLNNKTQQDLINEYYQKLQKHKYERFIEITMNQTTYTRDEAITSLEKHKGDITLVIKEFLGVVDKKEEREKEQNSKSLHQKRYSVIREYMDNASNNYMKKQEQTKLYNDFLEKQQKAKEAQAQAQAQLSDTKQ
;
A
#
# COMPACT_ATOMS: atom_id res chain seq x y z
N MET A 1 -8.18 -22.38 50.80
CA MET A 1 -9.18 -23.01 49.91
C MET A 1 -8.64 -22.90 48.51
N GLU A 2 -8.12 -24.01 48.01
CA GLU A 2 -7.62 -24.18 46.65
C GLU A 2 -8.80 -24.12 45.67
N THR A 3 -8.59 -23.51 44.52
CA THR A 3 -9.19 -24.00 43.26
C THR A 3 -8.36 -23.51 42.10
N THR A 4 -7.64 -24.46 41.54
CA THR A 4 -6.93 -24.44 40.27
C THR A 4 -7.94 -24.35 39.12
N ILE A 5 -7.68 -23.52 38.11
CA ILE A 5 -8.22 -23.73 36.75
C ILE A 5 -7.03 -23.68 35.80
N ASN A 6 -6.82 -24.82 35.16
CA ASN A 6 -5.82 -25.12 34.17
C ASN A 6 -6.48 -25.15 32.79
N GLU A 7 -5.65 -25.03 31.74
CA GLU A 7 -5.87 -25.55 30.37
C GLU A 7 -6.97 -24.88 29.51
N ASN A 8 -6.92 -24.81 28.19
CA ASN A 8 -5.90 -24.97 27.16
C ASN A 8 -6.56 -24.50 25.84
N GLU A 9 -5.75 -24.26 24.80
CA GLU A 9 -6.11 -24.42 23.37
C GLU A 9 -7.23 -23.55 22.74
N ASN A 10 -6.86 -22.72 21.77
CA ASN A 10 -6.93 -23.18 20.37
C ASN A 10 -6.33 -22.20 19.36
N LYS A 11 -5.42 -22.74 18.57
CA LYS A 11 -4.96 -22.21 17.28
C LYS A 11 -6.15 -22.14 16.31
N THR A 12 -6.20 -21.10 15.49
CA THR A 12 -6.68 -21.25 14.10
C THR A 12 -5.87 -20.33 13.19
N ASP A 13 -4.92 -20.95 12.51
CA ASP A 13 -4.35 -20.48 11.26
C ASP A 13 -5.48 -20.32 10.23
N SER A 14 -5.44 -19.26 9.43
CA SER A 14 -6.35 -19.08 8.31
C SER A 14 -5.59 -18.49 7.11
N ASN A 15 -5.09 -19.43 6.30
CA ASN A 15 -5.12 -19.45 4.84
C ASN A 15 -4.97 -18.13 4.10
N ILE A 16 -3.74 -17.84 3.67
CA ILE A 16 -3.48 -17.02 2.49
C ILE A 16 -3.60 -17.94 1.27
N ILE A 17 -4.61 -17.67 0.45
CA ILE A 17 -4.88 -18.33 -0.82
C ILE A 17 -3.80 -17.94 -1.82
N VAL A 18 -3.07 -18.94 -2.30
CA VAL A 18 -2.17 -18.88 -3.45
C VAL A 18 -3.03 -18.97 -4.71
N ASN A 19 -3.02 -17.93 -5.54
CA ASN A 19 -3.53 -18.01 -6.91
C ASN A 19 -2.35 -18.09 -7.89
N ASN A 20 -2.11 -19.31 -8.37
CA ASN A 20 -1.39 -19.61 -9.59
C ASN A 20 -2.24 -19.20 -10.79
N ASN A 21 -1.67 -18.51 -11.77
CA ASN A 21 -2.16 -18.58 -13.15
C ASN A 21 -0.95 -18.71 -14.08
N GLU A 22 -0.81 -19.91 -14.61
CA GLU A 22 0.09 -20.30 -15.68
C GLU A 22 -0.38 -19.75 -17.03
N SER A 23 0.63 -19.44 -17.85
CA SER A 23 0.77 -19.80 -19.27
C SER A 23 -0.33 -19.42 -20.27
N VAL A 24 0.00 -18.47 -21.15
CA VAL A 24 -0.27 -18.63 -22.59
C VAL A 24 1.01 -18.32 -23.35
N ASN A 25 1.62 -19.38 -23.87
CA ASN A 25 2.57 -19.36 -24.98
C ASN A 25 1.84 -18.92 -26.25
N GLU A 26 2.38 -17.94 -26.98
CA GLU A 26 2.20 -17.94 -28.43
C GLU A 26 3.48 -17.44 -29.11
N SER A 27 4.08 -18.38 -29.81
CA SER A 27 5.23 -18.28 -30.68
C SER A 27 4.90 -17.52 -31.96
N VAL A 28 5.71 -16.52 -32.32
CA VAL A 28 5.92 -16.15 -33.72
C VAL A 28 7.42 -15.99 -33.96
N ASN A 29 7.98 -16.99 -34.62
CA ASN A 29 9.30 -17.00 -35.25
C ASN A 29 9.14 -16.61 -36.72
N GLU A 30 10.02 -15.74 -37.21
CA GLU A 30 10.74 -15.76 -38.51
C GLU A 30 11.17 -14.33 -38.86
N SER A 31 12.44 -13.98 -38.72
CA SER A 31 13.58 -14.18 -39.68
C SER A 31 13.90 -12.84 -40.37
N VAL A 32 15.06 -12.26 -40.04
CA VAL A 32 16.26 -12.15 -40.89
C VAL A 32 16.35 -10.78 -41.58
N ASN A 33 17.29 -9.93 -41.14
CA ASN A 33 18.43 -9.58 -41.99
C ASN A 33 19.52 -8.79 -41.25
N GLU A 34 20.75 -9.22 -41.53
CA GLU A 34 22.03 -8.70 -41.08
C GLU A 34 22.31 -7.29 -41.58
N SER A 35 23.02 -6.50 -40.76
CA SER A 35 24.06 -5.60 -41.27
C SER A 35 25.08 -5.24 -40.19
N VAL A 36 26.26 -5.85 -40.33
CA VAL A 36 27.61 -5.24 -40.22
C VAL A 36 28.06 -4.70 -38.86
N ASN A 37 28.68 -5.63 -38.13
CA ASN A 37 29.94 -5.51 -37.39
C ASN A 37 30.84 -4.30 -37.75
N GLU A 38 31.10 -3.43 -36.77
CA GLU A 38 32.40 -2.79 -36.55
C GLU A 38 32.43 -2.14 -35.15
N ASN A 39 32.95 -2.86 -34.15
CA ASN A 39 33.75 -2.33 -33.02
C ASN A 39 34.12 -3.46 -32.05
N SER A 40 34.89 -4.42 -32.55
CA SER A 40 35.62 -5.36 -31.71
C SER A 40 36.92 -4.70 -31.23
N LYS A 41 36.85 -4.08 -30.05
CA LYS A 41 38.01 -3.84 -29.19
C LYS A 41 37.59 -4.01 -27.73
N VAL A 42 37.02 -5.18 -27.44
CA VAL A 42 36.81 -5.66 -26.08
C VAL A 42 38.07 -6.43 -25.69
N SER A 43 38.78 -5.89 -24.71
CA SER A 43 39.93 -6.47 -24.04
C SER A 43 39.67 -7.90 -23.60
N MET A 44 40.60 -8.77 -23.97
CA MET A 44 40.56 -10.23 -23.97
C MET A 44 40.90 -10.81 -22.58
N GLU A 45 40.23 -10.34 -21.52
CA GLU A 45 40.44 -10.85 -20.13
C GLU A 45 39.13 -11.15 -19.35
N ASN A 46 37.93 -10.99 -19.92
CA ASN A 46 36.68 -11.07 -19.16
C ASN A 46 35.65 -12.10 -19.66
N ILE A 47 36.09 -13.20 -20.31
CA ILE A 47 35.15 -14.20 -20.86
C ILE A 47 34.98 -15.45 -19.96
N ASP A 48 35.84 -15.66 -18.96
CA ASP A 48 35.80 -16.89 -18.14
C ASP A 48 34.97 -16.81 -16.83
N ASN A 49 34.25 -15.71 -16.58
CA ASN A 49 33.55 -15.50 -15.30
C ASN A 49 32.01 -15.40 -15.40
N LEU A 50 31.41 -15.92 -16.49
CA LEU A 50 30.00 -15.70 -16.76
C LEU A 50 29.03 -16.68 -16.08
N ASN A 51 29.49 -17.68 -15.31
CA ASN A 51 28.65 -18.85 -15.04
C ASN A 51 28.53 -19.35 -13.59
N ASN A 52 28.73 -18.51 -12.57
CA ASN A 52 28.28 -18.81 -11.20
C ASN A 52 27.91 -17.53 -10.43
N LYS A 53 26.94 -16.74 -10.92
CA LYS A 53 26.33 -15.70 -10.07
C LYS A 53 25.65 -16.40 -8.90
N THR A 54 26.09 -16.09 -7.69
CA THR A 54 25.47 -16.64 -6.48
C THR A 54 24.03 -16.15 -6.43
N GLN A 55 23.11 -16.90 -5.80
CA GLN A 55 21.73 -16.41 -5.59
C GLN A 55 21.70 -15.01 -4.95
N GLN A 56 22.66 -14.73 -4.08
CA GLN A 56 22.89 -13.41 -3.48
C GLN A 56 23.15 -12.30 -4.53
N ASP A 57 23.95 -12.59 -5.57
CA ASP A 57 24.28 -11.62 -6.62
C ASP A 57 23.07 -11.30 -7.50
N LEU A 58 22.25 -12.31 -7.81
CA LEU A 58 21.00 -12.14 -8.55
C LEU A 58 19.99 -11.30 -7.76
N ILE A 59 19.87 -11.55 -6.46
CA ILE A 59 19.02 -10.76 -5.55
C ILE A 59 19.51 -9.31 -5.49
N ASN A 60 20.82 -9.09 -5.35
CA ASN A 60 21.42 -7.75 -5.31
C ASN A 60 21.19 -6.99 -6.63
N GLU A 61 21.39 -7.65 -7.78
CA GLU A 61 21.14 -7.07 -9.09
C GLU A 61 19.68 -6.66 -9.27
N TYR A 62 18.74 -7.49 -8.80
CA TYR A 62 17.31 -7.19 -8.81
C TYR A 62 16.98 -5.94 -7.98
N TYR A 63 17.52 -5.82 -6.76
CA TYR A 63 17.30 -4.64 -5.92
C TYR A 63 17.88 -3.36 -6.55
N GLN A 64 19.06 -3.43 -7.16
CA GLN A 64 19.65 -2.28 -7.86
C GLN A 64 18.78 -1.83 -9.04
N LYS A 65 18.26 -2.77 -9.84
CA LYS A 65 17.33 -2.48 -10.95
C LYS A 65 16.05 -1.81 -10.45
N LEU A 66 15.47 -2.32 -9.36
CA LEU A 66 14.26 -1.77 -8.77
C LEU A 66 14.48 -0.34 -8.25
N GLN A 67 15.62 -0.08 -7.60
CA GLN A 67 15.99 1.26 -7.15
C GLN A 67 16.18 2.23 -8.32
N LYS A 68 16.86 1.80 -9.38
CA LYS A 68 17.04 2.63 -10.59
C LYS A 68 15.70 2.99 -11.23
N HIS A 69 14.79 2.04 -11.38
CA HIS A 69 13.46 2.30 -11.94
C HIS A 69 12.63 3.24 -11.06
N LYS A 70 12.72 3.08 -9.74
CA LYS A 70 12.06 3.99 -8.78
C LYS A 70 12.60 5.41 -8.92
N TYR A 71 13.92 5.56 -9.02
CA TYR A 71 14.56 6.86 -9.14
C TYR A 71 14.25 7.54 -10.49
N GLU A 72 14.24 6.78 -11.58
CA GLU A 72 13.84 7.28 -12.90
C GLU A 72 12.41 7.83 -12.89
N ARG A 73 11.47 7.10 -12.27
CA ARG A 73 10.10 7.58 -12.09
C ARG A 73 10.03 8.87 -11.27
N PHE A 74 10.93 9.06 -10.31
CA PHE A 74 10.98 10.28 -9.51
C PHE A 74 11.44 11.50 -10.32
N ILE A 75 12.42 11.30 -11.20
CA ILE A 75 12.87 12.31 -12.16
C ILE A 75 11.71 12.71 -13.07
N GLU A 76 11.01 11.73 -13.65
CA GLU A 76 9.88 11.97 -14.55
C GLU A 76 8.75 12.76 -13.86
N ILE A 77 8.36 12.36 -12.65
CA ILE A 77 7.33 13.07 -11.88
C ILE A 77 7.76 14.52 -11.61
N THR A 78 9.02 14.72 -11.23
CA THR A 78 9.56 16.05 -10.94
C THR A 78 9.53 16.93 -12.18
N MET A 79 10.03 16.44 -13.31
CA MET A 79 10.01 17.15 -14.59
C MET A 79 8.60 17.47 -15.08
N ASN A 80 7.63 16.58 -14.86
CA ASN A 80 6.24 16.81 -15.25
C ASN A 80 5.53 17.86 -14.39
N GLN A 81 5.99 18.07 -13.15
CA GLN A 81 5.36 18.99 -12.18
C GLN A 81 6.10 20.31 -12.03
N THR A 82 7.34 20.40 -12.50
CA THR A 82 8.17 21.61 -12.47
C THR A 82 8.60 22.00 -13.87
N THR A 83 9.35 23.11 -13.99
CA THR A 83 9.98 23.50 -15.26
C THR A 83 11.44 23.02 -15.35
N TYR A 84 11.84 22.06 -14.51
CA TYR A 84 13.22 21.57 -14.48
C TYR A 84 13.56 20.72 -15.70
N THR A 85 14.78 20.90 -16.19
CA THR A 85 15.42 19.95 -17.09
C THR A 85 15.79 18.67 -16.34
N ARG A 86 16.11 17.61 -17.08
CA ARG A 86 16.45 16.30 -16.51
C ARG A 86 17.62 16.40 -15.50
N ASP A 87 18.65 17.15 -15.84
CA ASP A 87 19.85 17.29 -15.01
C ASP A 87 19.57 18.12 -13.74
N GLU A 88 18.73 19.15 -13.84
CA GLU A 88 18.29 19.94 -12.69
C GLU A 88 17.39 19.12 -11.76
N ALA A 89 16.51 18.28 -12.31
CA ALA A 89 15.66 17.39 -11.56
C ALA A 89 16.49 16.35 -10.79
N ILE A 90 17.52 15.76 -11.40
CA ILE A 90 18.46 14.85 -10.73
C ILE A 90 19.16 15.58 -9.58
N THR A 91 19.77 16.73 -9.85
CA THR A 91 20.50 17.52 -8.84
C THR A 91 19.60 17.89 -7.65
N SER A 92 18.35 18.28 -7.93
CA SER A 92 17.37 18.63 -6.90
C SER A 92 16.93 17.41 -6.09
N LEU A 93 16.70 16.26 -6.75
CA LEU A 93 16.38 15.01 -6.07
C LEU A 93 17.53 14.51 -5.21
N GLU A 94 18.78 14.65 -5.65
CA GLU A 94 19.96 14.31 -4.84
C GLU A 94 20.06 15.19 -3.59
N LYS A 95 19.87 16.51 -3.74
CA LYS A 95 19.83 17.46 -2.62
C LYS A 95 18.79 17.07 -1.56
N HIS A 96 17.61 16.61 -2.00
CA HIS A 96 16.50 16.21 -1.12
C HIS A 96 16.41 14.71 -0.84
N LYS A 97 17.49 13.96 -1.08
CA LYS A 97 17.57 12.50 -0.81
C LYS A 97 16.43 11.69 -1.43
N GLY A 98 15.95 12.11 -2.59
CA GLY A 98 14.88 11.46 -3.35
C GLY A 98 13.46 11.77 -2.88
N ASP A 99 13.25 12.78 -2.02
CA ASP A 99 11.90 13.22 -1.65
C ASP A 99 11.35 14.22 -2.69
N ILE A 100 10.58 13.70 -3.64
CA ILE A 100 9.93 14.49 -4.70
C ILE A 100 9.06 15.61 -4.11
N THR A 101 8.40 15.37 -2.98
CA THR A 101 7.47 16.34 -2.40
C THR A 101 8.23 17.58 -1.92
N LEU A 102 9.39 17.39 -1.30
CA LEU A 102 10.26 18.49 -0.89
C LEU A 102 10.77 19.27 -2.10
N VAL A 103 11.19 18.57 -3.17
CA VAL A 103 11.65 19.21 -4.41
C VAL A 103 10.56 20.11 -5.00
N ILE A 104 9.34 19.60 -5.13
CA ILE A 104 8.22 20.35 -5.70
C ILE A 104 7.84 21.52 -4.79
N LYS A 105 7.83 21.33 -3.47
CA LYS A 105 7.55 22.43 -2.52
C LYS A 105 8.60 23.53 -2.59
N GLU A 106 9.89 23.18 -2.66
CA GLU A 106 10.96 24.14 -2.85
C GLU A 106 10.76 24.91 -4.17
N PHE A 107 10.45 24.21 -5.26
CA PHE A 107 10.17 24.83 -6.55
C PHE A 107 8.98 25.80 -6.50
N LEU A 108 7.92 25.45 -5.78
CA LEU A 108 6.74 26.30 -5.57
C LEU A 108 6.95 27.42 -4.53
N GLY A 109 8.12 27.48 -3.89
CA GLY A 109 8.41 28.44 -2.82
C GLY A 109 7.64 28.20 -1.52
N VAL A 110 7.11 26.99 -1.33
CA VAL A 110 6.40 26.61 -0.11
C VAL A 110 7.41 26.15 0.94
N VAL A 111 7.56 26.94 2.00
CA VAL A 111 8.45 26.60 3.12
C VAL A 111 7.89 25.39 3.88
N ASP A 112 8.66 24.32 3.97
CA ASP A 112 8.29 23.14 4.75
C ASP A 112 8.39 23.41 6.25
N LYS A 113 7.24 23.65 6.88
CA LYS A 113 7.09 23.77 8.34
C LYS A 113 7.26 22.43 9.09
N LYS A 114 7.96 21.46 8.50
CA LYS A 114 8.17 20.15 9.13
C LYS A 114 9.02 20.28 10.38
N GLU A 115 10.15 20.98 10.27
CA GLU A 115 11.03 21.23 11.42
C GLU A 115 10.35 22.06 12.51
N GLU A 116 9.55 23.06 12.13
CA GLU A 116 8.78 23.86 13.09
C GLU A 116 7.80 22.98 13.88
N ARG A 117 7.05 22.12 13.18
CA ARG A 117 6.12 21.17 13.81
C ARG A 117 6.84 20.16 14.72
N GLU A 118 8.00 19.66 14.30
CA GLU A 118 8.80 18.74 15.12
C GLU A 118 9.36 19.47 16.35
N LYS A 119 9.83 20.71 16.22
CA LYS A 119 10.26 21.54 17.36
C LYS A 119 9.11 21.81 18.33
N GLU A 120 7.93 22.13 17.83
CA GLU A 120 6.73 22.31 18.66
C GLU A 120 6.28 21.03 19.38
N GLN A 121 6.41 19.87 18.74
CA GLN A 121 6.11 18.60 19.40
C GLN A 121 7.17 18.22 20.43
N ASN A 122 8.45 18.53 20.15
CA ASN A 122 9.56 18.20 21.02
C ASN A 122 9.70 19.16 22.21
N SER A 123 9.27 20.41 22.06
CA SER A 123 9.27 21.42 23.13
C SER A 123 8.22 21.18 24.21
N LYS A 124 7.24 20.29 23.98
CA LYS A 124 6.23 19.93 24.98
C LYS A 124 6.87 19.26 26.19
N SER A 125 6.43 19.68 27.37
CA SER A 125 6.78 19.02 28.63
C SER A 125 6.35 17.55 28.62
N LEU A 126 7.09 16.69 29.32
CA LEU A 126 6.76 15.26 29.46
C LEU A 126 5.31 15.05 29.93
N HIS A 127 4.81 15.92 30.81
CA HIS A 127 3.44 15.83 31.32
C HIS A 127 2.40 16.16 30.23
N GLN A 128 2.67 17.15 29.39
CA GLN A 128 1.82 17.48 28.22
C GLN A 128 1.80 16.33 27.21
N LYS A 129 2.95 15.67 26.99
CA LYS A 129 3.03 14.48 26.13
C LYS A 129 2.17 13.34 26.69
N ARG A 130 2.26 13.05 28.00
CA ARG A 130 1.41 12.05 28.65
C ARG A 130 -0.09 12.37 28.50
N TYR A 131 -0.50 13.62 28.74
CA TYR A 131 -1.89 14.02 28.56
C TYR A 131 -2.36 13.90 27.11
N SER A 132 -1.51 14.21 26.13
CA SER A 132 -1.85 14.05 24.72
C SER A 132 -2.18 12.59 24.40
N VAL A 133 -1.37 11.65 24.89
CA VAL A 133 -1.58 10.21 24.71
C VAL A 133 -2.86 9.73 25.40
N ILE A 134 -3.11 10.17 26.64
CA ILE A 134 -4.33 9.80 27.37
C ILE A 134 -5.56 10.29 26.61
N ARG A 135 -5.53 11.52 26.10
CA ARG A 135 -6.64 12.09 25.34
C ARG A 135 -6.89 11.34 24.04
N GLU A 136 -5.83 11.05 23.29
CA GLU A 136 -5.93 10.26 22.06
C GLU A 136 -6.54 8.89 22.32
N TYR A 137 -6.16 8.22 23.42
CA TYR A 137 -6.75 6.95 23.81
C TYR A 137 -8.25 7.08 24.12
N MET A 138 -8.65 8.11 24.88
CA MET A 138 -10.06 8.37 25.20
C MET A 138 -10.89 8.70 23.95
N ASP A 139 -10.36 9.56 23.08
CA ASP A 139 -11.01 9.97 21.85
C ASP A 139 -11.19 8.77 20.92
N ASN A 140 -10.16 7.92 20.78
CA ASN A 140 -10.24 6.69 20.00
C ASN A 140 -11.25 5.69 20.58
N ALA A 141 -11.27 5.49 21.89
CA ALA A 141 -12.24 4.62 22.55
C ALA A 141 -13.68 5.13 22.33
N SER A 142 -13.91 6.44 22.49
CA SER A 142 -15.20 7.08 22.26
C SER A 142 -15.66 6.92 20.81
N ASN A 143 -14.78 7.22 19.84
CA ASN A 143 -15.07 7.07 18.42
C ASN A 143 -15.41 5.62 18.04
N ASN A 144 -14.66 4.64 18.58
CA ASN A 144 -14.93 3.23 18.31
C ASN A 144 -16.27 2.77 18.90
N TYR A 145 -16.61 3.26 20.10
CA TYR A 145 -17.90 2.97 20.72
C TYR A 145 -19.06 3.55 19.90
N MET A 146 -18.96 4.81 19.48
CA MET A 146 -19.98 5.46 18.63
C MET A 146 -20.16 4.71 17.31
N LYS A 147 -19.07 4.36 16.62
CA LYS A 147 -19.13 3.56 15.38
C LYS A 147 -19.84 2.23 15.60
N LYS A 148 -19.54 1.53 16.70
CA LYS A 148 -20.18 0.24 17.01
C LYS A 148 -21.67 0.41 17.32
N GLN A 149 -22.04 1.49 18.01
CA GLN A 149 -23.43 1.82 18.31
C GLN A 149 -24.22 2.13 17.04
N GLU A 150 -23.65 2.93 16.13
CA GLU A 150 -24.24 3.21 14.81
C GLU A 150 -24.42 1.94 13.97
N GLN A 151 -23.40 1.09 13.91
CA GLN A 151 -23.49 -0.20 13.21
C GLN A 151 -24.59 -1.09 13.78
N THR A 152 -24.71 -1.14 15.11
CA THR A 152 -25.76 -1.92 15.78
C THR A 152 -27.14 -1.38 15.44
N LYS A 153 -27.31 -0.06 15.44
CA LYS A 153 -28.55 0.59 15.07
C LYS A 153 -28.93 0.29 13.62
N LEU A 154 -28.00 0.45 12.69
CA LEU A 154 -28.22 0.14 11.28
C LEU A 154 -28.59 -1.33 11.05
N TYR A 155 -27.95 -2.24 11.77
CA TYR A 155 -28.24 -3.67 11.70
C TYR A 155 -29.66 -3.99 12.21
N ASN A 156 -30.06 -3.41 13.34
CA ASN A 156 -31.41 -3.58 13.88
C ASN A 156 -32.48 -3.01 12.93
N ASP A 157 -32.24 -1.81 12.39
CA ASP A 157 -33.14 -1.19 11.40
C ASP A 157 -33.29 -2.07 10.14
N PHE A 158 -32.22 -2.73 9.71
CA PHE A 158 -32.25 -3.68 8.59
C PHE A 158 -33.06 -4.94 8.92
N LEU A 159 -32.86 -5.53 10.09
CA LEU A 159 -33.63 -6.70 10.53
C LEU A 159 -35.12 -6.39 10.63
N GLU A 160 -35.48 -5.24 11.21
CA GLU A 160 -36.88 -4.81 11.34
C GLU A 160 -37.54 -4.65 9.97
N LYS A 161 -36.84 -4.02 9.01
CA LYS A 161 -37.34 -3.89 7.63
C LYS A 161 -37.52 -5.24 6.95
N GLN A 162 -36.60 -6.18 7.13
CA GLN A 162 -36.71 -7.51 6.54
C GLN A 162 -37.94 -8.26 7.11
N GLN A 163 -38.16 -8.16 8.42
CA GLN A 163 -39.30 -8.81 9.07
C GLN A 163 -40.64 -8.22 8.59
N LYS A 164 -40.75 -6.88 8.56
CA LYS A 164 -41.94 -6.20 8.03
C LYS A 164 -42.23 -6.55 6.57
N ALA A 165 -41.20 -6.67 5.74
CA ALA A 165 -41.36 -7.07 4.34
C ALA A 165 -41.90 -8.50 4.21
N LYS A 166 -41.41 -9.45 5.02
CA LYS A 166 -41.91 -10.84 5.04
C LYS A 166 -43.37 -10.91 5.50
N GLU A 167 -43.73 -10.18 6.56
CA GLU A 167 -45.10 -10.12 7.07
C GLU A 167 -46.07 -9.52 6.03
N ALA A 168 -45.67 -8.43 5.36
CA ALA A 168 -46.46 -7.82 4.29
C ALA A 168 -46.65 -8.77 3.09
N GLN A 169 -45.62 -9.53 2.70
CA GLN A 169 -45.72 -10.53 1.64
C GLN A 169 -46.67 -11.67 2.02
N ALA A 170 -46.59 -12.18 3.25
CA ALA A 170 -47.49 -13.23 3.74
C ALA A 170 -48.96 -12.76 3.74
N GLN A 171 -49.22 -11.52 4.17
CA GLN A 171 -50.56 -10.94 4.14
C GLN A 171 -51.09 -10.76 2.71
N ALA A 172 -50.26 -10.28 1.79
CA ALA A 172 -50.65 -10.14 0.38
C ALA A 172 -50.98 -11.49 -0.26
N GLN A 173 -50.23 -12.54 0.07
CA GLN A 173 -50.51 -13.90 -0.41
C GLN A 173 -51.83 -14.46 0.14
N ALA A 174 -52.11 -14.24 1.44
CA ALA A 174 -53.36 -14.66 2.06
C ALA A 174 -54.60 -13.97 1.43
N GLN A 175 -54.51 -12.68 1.15
CA GLN A 175 -55.60 -11.94 0.48
C GLN A 175 -55.84 -12.43 -0.96
N LEU A 176 -54.78 -12.81 -1.68
CA LEU A 176 -54.89 -13.37 -3.04
C LEU A 176 -55.54 -14.76 -3.08
N SER A 177 -55.37 -15.58 -2.05
CA SER A 177 -56.06 -16.88 -1.96
C SER A 177 -57.55 -16.74 -1.65
N ASP A 178 -57.94 -15.75 -0.83
CA ASP A 178 -59.34 -15.54 -0.45
C ASP A 178 -60.18 -14.91 -1.57
N THR A 179 -59.55 -14.19 -2.51
CA THR A 179 -60.26 -13.53 -3.63
C THR A 179 -60.50 -14.48 -4.83
N LYS A 180 -60.01 -15.72 -4.78
CA LYS A 180 -60.15 -16.72 -5.87
C LYS A 180 -61.20 -17.81 -5.63
N GLN A 181 -61.98 -17.72 -4.55
CA GLN A 181 -63.15 -18.58 -4.29
C GLN A 181 -64.43 -17.85 -4.65
#